data_AF-A0AAU1RZ01-F1
#
_entry.id   AF-A0AAU1RZ01-F1
#
_cell.length_a   1.000
_cell.length_b   1.000
_cell.length_c   1.000
_cell.angle_alpha   90.00
_cell.angle_beta   90.00
_cell.angle_gamma   90.00
#
_symmetry.space_group_name_H-M   'P 1'
#
loop_
_entity.id
_entity.type
_entity.pdbx_description
1 polymer ?
#
loop_
_entity_poly.entity_id
_entity_poly.type
_entity_poly.pdbx_seq_one_letter_code
_entity_poly.pdbx_strand_id
1 'polypeptide(L)'
;MLEIVVKTENWERHVRVSGGELAGLVRRMGGEGDRFLVVQRIPDLPDVFAQVWHAGGDYTLEHRDGAADRHFQAMVDKPEGVIAALTGWARQEDGWDAGLDWSLLDMGPTHEVPLLDLDEDEREELEKRVREVLAGGYASRAELAELAEEYLVTKDRRPVSREQAEALADRMWLERVAEQATWRGETDPERLTRAFAALQDAGITARENFTCCRNCGQSEIVGEGGSDARGFVYFHTQCTDSAASGHGLMLLYGGFDGSSETTAAIGDEVVAALEASGLNAEWDRDPGRAITVTPLDWRRRLVG
;
A
#
# COMPACT_ATOMS: atom_id res chain seq x y z
N MET A 1 -4.83 17.16 2.12
CA MET A 1 -4.37 15.92 2.78
C MET A 1 -2.86 15.95 2.86
N LEU A 2 -2.27 15.27 3.83
CA LEU A 2 -0.82 15.04 3.91
C LEU A 2 -0.48 13.79 3.09
N GLU A 3 0.59 13.78 2.30
CA GLU A 3 1.02 12.59 1.55
C GLU A 3 1.83 11.65 2.44
N ILE A 4 1.15 11.08 3.45
CA ILE A 4 1.73 10.19 4.46
C ILE A 4 0.82 8.99 4.75
N VAL A 5 1.43 7.91 5.24
CA VAL A 5 0.78 6.80 5.94
C VAL A 5 1.09 6.89 7.42
N VAL A 6 0.08 6.75 8.28
CA VAL A 6 0.24 6.66 9.73
C VAL A 6 -0.16 5.26 10.18
N LYS A 7 0.76 4.56 10.87
CA LYS A 7 0.54 3.23 11.47
C LYS A 7 0.57 3.40 12.99
N THR A 8 -0.48 2.99 13.69
CA THR A 8 -0.59 3.13 15.16
C THR A 8 -0.43 1.77 15.87
N GLU A 9 -0.16 1.78 17.18
CA GLU A 9 0.05 0.56 17.97
C GLU A 9 -1.11 -0.45 17.86
N ASN A 10 -2.35 0.02 17.77
CA ASN A 10 -3.54 -0.81 17.60
C ASN A 10 -3.74 -1.34 16.17
N TRP A 11 -2.69 -1.37 15.35
CA TRP A 11 -2.69 -1.89 13.98
C TRP A 11 -3.58 -1.11 12.99
N GLU A 12 -4.06 0.08 13.36
CA GLU A 12 -4.75 0.96 12.40
C GLU A 12 -3.74 1.54 11.40
N ARG A 13 -4.15 1.58 10.12
CA ARG A 13 -3.39 2.19 9.03
C ARG A 13 -4.23 3.30 8.41
N HIS A 14 -3.74 4.53 8.51
CA HIS A 14 -4.40 5.71 7.98
C HIS A 14 -3.61 6.25 6.79
N VAL A 15 -4.25 6.39 5.63
CA VAL A 15 -3.60 6.83 4.38
C VAL A 15 -4.09 8.22 4.02
N ARG A 16 -3.14 9.11 3.70
CA ARG A 16 -3.41 10.49 3.28
C ARG A 16 -4.26 11.29 4.25
N VAL A 17 -3.98 11.22 5.55
CA VAL A 17 -4.72 11.94 6.60
C VAL A 17 -4.61 13.46 6.45
N SER A 18 -5.60 14.20 6.93
CA SER A 18 -5.52 15.64 7.15
C SER A 18 -4.62 15.96 8.35
N GLY A 19 -4.14 17.21 8.44
CA GLY A 19 -3.40 17.66 9.62
C GLY A 19 -4.25 17.61 10.90
N GLY A 20 -5.57 17.78 10.79
CA GLY A 20 -6.50 17.65 11.91
C GLY A 20 -6.63 16.22 12.41
N GLU A 21 -6.69 15.24 11.50
CA GLU A 21 -6.71 13.81 11.83
C GLU A 21 -5.38 13.38 12.46
N LEU A 22 -4.22 13.75 11.88
CA LEU A 22 -2.91 13.48 12.49
C LEU A 22 -2.81 14.07 13.90
N ALA A 23 -3.29 15.30 14.09
CA ALA A 23 -3.34 15.94 15.39
C ALA A 23 -4.29 15.22 16.38
N GLY A 24 -5.37 14.61 15.88
CA GLY A 24 -6.23 13.74 16.66
C GLY A 24 -5.51 12.48 17.12
N LEU A 25 -4.79 11.81 16.21
CA LEU A 25 -3.99 10.60 16.49
C LEU A 25 -2.92 10.86 17.56
N VAL A 26 -2.19 11.98 17.50
CA VAL A 26 -1.17 12.30 18.52
C VAL A 26 -1.79 12.58 19.89
N ARG A 27 -2.93 13.27 19.95
CA ARG A 27 -3.57 13.64 21.23
C ARG A 27 -4.19 12.47 21.98
N ARG A 28 -4.60 11.41 21.28
CA ARG A 28 -5.15 10.20 21.91
C ARG A 28 -4.06 9.28 22.49
N MET A 29 -2.80 9.52 22.13
CA MET A 29 -1.69 8.69 22.60
C MET A 29 -1.57 8.70 24.13
N GLY A 30 -1.09 7.59 24.69
CA GLY A 30 -0.93 7.36 26.14
C GLY A 30 -2.05 6.50 26.73
N GLY A 31 -3.06 6.16 25.93
CA GLY A 31 -4.07 5.15 26.26
C GLY A 31 -3.53 3.72 26.21
N GLU A 32 -4.36 2.77 26.64
CA GLU A 32 -4.07 1.34 26.47
C GLU A 32 -4.14 0.98 24.97
N GLY A 33 -3.05 0.42 24.44
CA GLY A 33 -2.94 0.06 23.02
C GLY A 33 -2.75 1.24 22.06
N ASP A 34 -2.39 2.43 22.55
CA ASP A 34 -2.16 3.62 21.73
C ASP A 34 -0.98 4.45 22.26
N ARG A 35 0.20 3.85 22.32
CA ARG A 35 1.43 4.45 22.88
C ARG A 35 2.45 4.86 21.84
N PHE A 36 2.34 4.35 20.61
CA PHE A 36 3.22 4.76 19.52
C PHE A 36 2.48 4.90 18.20
N LEU A 37 3.01 5.75 17.34
CA LEU A 37 2.68 5.77 15.93
C LEU A 37 3.94 5.99 15.08
N VAL A 38 3.92 5.46 13.87
CA VAL A 38 4.94 5.62 12.84
C VAL A 38 4.32 6.32 11.64
N VAL A 39 5.02 7.33 11.12
CA VAL A 39 4.63 8.13 9.96
C VAL A 39 5.64 7.91 8.85
N GLN A 40 5.15 7.48 7.69
CA GLN A 40 5.93 7.33 6.47
C GLN A 40 5.38 8.27 5.40
N ARG A 41 6.24 8.80 4.52
CA ARG A 41 5.79 9.56 3.34
C ARG A 41 5.17 8.61 2.31
N ILE A 42 4.41 9.16 1.37
CA ILE A 42 3.87 8.43 0.23
C ILE A 42 4.61 8.85 -1.06
N PRO A 43 5.21 7.91 -1.80
CA PRO A 43 5.54 6.54 -1.36
C PRO A 43 6.58 6.55 -0.22
N ASP A 44 6.65 5.49 0.57
CA ASP A 44 7.65 5.37 1.63
C ASP A 44 9.05 5.12 1.04
N LEU A 45 10.09 5.54 1.75
CA LEU A 45 11.49 5.43 1.31
C LEU A 45 12.32 4.68 2.37
N PRO A 46 13.42 4.02 1.97
CA PRO A 46 14.26 3.26 2.92
C PRO A 46 14.79 4.16 4.00
N ASP A 47 14.63 3.73 5.26
CA ASP A 47 15.09 4.50 6.41
C ASP A 47 14.58 5.96 6.42
N VAL A 48 13.41 6.25 5.86
CA VAL A 48 12.80 7.59 5.97
C VAL A 48 11.42 7.48 6.62
N PHE A 49 11.37 7.81 7.91
CA PHE A 49 10.14 7.84 8.69
C PHE A 49 10.29 8.80 9.88
N ALA A 50 9.17 9.19 10.46
CA ALA A 50 9.12 9.79 11.79
C ALA A 50 8.27 8.91 12.69
N GLN A 51 8.60 8.81 13.97
CA GLN A 51 7.80 8.05 14.93
C GLN A 51 7.71 8.80 16.24
N VAL A 52 6.64 8.53 16.98
CA VAL A 52 6.48 9.09 18.33
C VAL A 52 6.04 7.99 19.27
N TRP A 53 6.57 8.04 20.48
CA TRP A 53 6.18 7.21 21.61
C TRP A 53 5.76 8.08 22.79
N HIS A 54 4.72 7.65 23.51
CA HIS A 54 4.22 8.33 24.70
C HIS A 54 3.49 7.36 25.65
N ALA A 55 3.86 7.40 26.94
CA ALA A 55 3.24 6.58 27.99
C ALA A 55 2.95 7.39 29.28
N GLY A 56 2.38 8.59 29.14
CA GLY A 56 1.92 9.40 30.27
C GLY A 56 2.95 10.40 30.84
N GLY A 57 4.04 10.65 30.12
CA GLY A 57 5.06 11.66 30.42
C GLY A 57 5.38 12.51 29.19
N ASP A 58 6.65 12.88 29.00
CA ASP A 58 7.06 13.55 27.76
C ASP A 58 6.90 12.61 26.55
N TYR A 59 6.71 13.18 25.37
CA TYR A 59 6.74 12.48 24.11
C TYR A 59 8.18 12.27 23.67
N THR A 60 8.50 11.06 23.25
CA THR A 60 9.75 10.76 22.55
C THR A 60 9.46 10.82 21.06
N LEU A 61 9.92 11.87 20.39
CA LEU A 61 9.79 12.06 18.96
C LEU A 61 11.10 11.67 18.27
N GLU A 62 11.01 10.86 17.23
CA GLU A 62 12.16 10.37 16.47
C GLU A 62 11.94 10.55 14.97
N HIS A 63 13.03 10.72 14.22
CA HIS A 63 13.00 10.59 12.77
C HIS A 63 14.28 9.95 12.22
N ARG A 64 14.10 9.21 11.14
CA ARG A 64 15.16 8.58 10.36
C ARG A 64 15.30 9.31 9.02
N ASP A 65 16.54 9.62 8.63
CA ASP A 65 16.86 10.37 7.42
C ASP A 65 17.76 9.56 6.47
N GLY A 66 17.19 8.49 5.94
CA GLY A 66 17.74 7.68 4.85
C GLY A 66 18.86 6.73 5.23
N ALA A 67 19.27 6.67 6.50
CA ALA A 67 20.31 5.76 6.96
C ALA A 67 20.24 5.50 8.47
N ALA A 68 20.88 4.40 8.91
CA ALA A 68 20.87 4.00 10.32
C ALA A 68 21.58 4.96 11.27
N ASP A 69 22.67 5.55 10.79
CA ASP A 69 23.47 6.56 11.47
C ASP A 69 22.89 7.98 11.36
N ARG A 70 21.73 8.14 10.72
CA ARG A 70 20.96 9.39 10.63
C ARG A 70 19.60 9.23 11.31
N HIS A 71 19.63 8.75 12.55
CA HIS A 71 18.47 8.63 13.42
C HIS A 71 18.55 9.66 14.53
N PHE A 72 17.53 10.49 14.68
CA PHE A 72 17.49 11.57 15.66
C PHE A 72 16.31 11.40 16.60
N GLN A 73 16.50 11.81 17.86
CA GLN A 73 15.50 11.80 18.91
C GLN A 73 15.41 13.16 19.60
N ALA A 74 14.21 13.59 19.93
CA ALA A 74 13.91 14.76 20.76
C ALA A 74 12.83 14.41 21.80
N MET A 75 12.94 15.02 23.00
CA MET A 75 11.90 14.95 24.03
C MET A 75 11.00 16.17 23.92
N VAL A 76 9.68 15.97 23.92
CA VAL A 76 8.68 17.03 23.75
C VAL A 76 7.65 16.95 24.86
N ASP A 77 7.47 18.03 25.62
CA ASP A 77 6.60 18.06 26.81
C ASP A 77 5.09 18.14 26.48
N LYS A 78 4.76 18.56 25.26
CA LYS A 78 3.38 18.84 24.83
C LYS A 78 3.06 18.27 23.45
N PRO A 79 1.82 17.79 23.24
CA PRO A 79 1.41 17.25 21.95
C PRO A 79 1.49 18.29 20.83
N GLU A 80 1.33 19.59 21.11
CA GLU A 80 1.39 20.65 20.09
C GLU A 80 2.75 20.70 19.38
N GLY A 81 3.85 20.48 20.10
CA GLY A 81 5.19 20.44 19.52
C GLY A 81 5.38 19.23 18.60
N VAL A 82 4.92 18.06 19.03
CA VAL A 82 4.93 16.83 18.23
C VAL A 82 4.10 16.99 16.96
N ILE A 83 2.89 17.54 17.08
CA ILE A 83 1.97 17.76 15.95
C ILE A 83 2.59 18.72 14.94
N ALA A 84 3.19 19.82 15.40
CA ALA A 84 3.86 20.77 14.53
C ALA A 84 5.03 20.12 13.78
N ALA A 85 5.91 19.41 14.48
CA ALA A 85 7.07 18.74 13.90
C ALA A 85 6.65 17.65 12.88
N LEU A 86 5.73 16.75 13.25
CA LEU A 86 5.25 15.70 12.33
C LEU A 86 4.52 16.28 11.11
N THR A 87 3.75 17.35 11.28
CA THR A 87 3.06 18.01 10.16
C THR A 87 4.06 18.69 9.22
N GLY A 88 5.06 19.39 9.76
CA GLY A 88 6.13 20.01 8.98
C GLY A 88 6.98 18.97 8.26
N TRP A 89 7.35 17.88 8.94
CA TRP A 89 8.07 16.73 8.35
C TRP A 89 7.28 16.08 7.21
N ALA A 90 5.97 15.90 7.39
CA ALA A 90 5.08 15.32 6.39
C ALA A 90 4.97 16.20 5.13
N ARG A 91 5.04 17.53 5.30
CA ARG A 91 4.99 18.51 4.22
C ARG A 91 6.34 18.82 3.60
N GLN A 92 7.43 18.34 4.20
CA GLN A 92 8.79 18.70 3.80
C GLN A 92 9.04 20.21 3.90
N GLU A 93 8.51 20.85 4.96
CA GLU A 93 8.70 22.27 5.22
C GLU A 93 10.15 22.55 5.67
N ASP A 94 10.78 23.59 5.14
CA ASP A 94 12.11 24.00 5.61
C ASP A 94 12.06 24.40 7.10
N GLY A 95 12.96 23.84 7.90
CA GLY A 95 13.05 24.13 9.33
C GLY A 95 11.94 23.51 10.18
N TRP A 96 11.26 22.45 9.70
CA TRP A 96 10.26 21.70 10.48
C TRP A 96 10.80 21.14 11.81
N ASP A 97 12.11 20.94 11.89
CA ASP A 97 12.88 20.44 13.03
C ASP A 97 13.31 21.55 14.00
N ALA A 98 13.10 22.83 13.64
CA ALA A 98 13.52 23.97 14.43
C ALA A 98 12.73 24.08 15.74
N GLY A 99 13.43 24.39 16.84
CA GLY A 99 12.83 24.60 18.16
C GLY A 99 12.69 23.33 19.01
N LEU A 100 13.20 22.19 18.52
CA LEU A 100 13.37 20.97 19.29
C LEU A 100 14.86 20.66 19.47
N ASP A 101 15.21 20.14 20.65
CA ASP A 101 16.58 19.74 20.98
C ASP A 101 16.83 18.30 20.49
N TRP A 102 17.12 18.17 19.19
CA TRP A 102 17.43 16.88 18.58
C TRP A 102 18.82 16.38 18.97
N SER A 103 18.89 15.08 19.25
CA SER A 103 20.13 14.36 19.52
C SER A 103 20.24 13.15 18.60
N LEU A 104 21.47 12.79 18.21
CA LEU A 104 21.71 11.60 17.41
C LEU A 104 21.51 10.35 18.27
N LEU A 105 20.68 9.43 17.81
CA LEU A 105 20.47 8.12 18.40
C LEU A 105 21.46 7.14 17.79
N ASP A 106 22.37 6.59 18.60
CA ASP A 106 23.34 5.60 18.15
C ASP A 106 22.65 4.25 17.92
N MET A 107 22.62 3.83 16.65
CA MET A 107 21.99 2.58 16.20
C MET A 107 23.02 1.47 15.97
N GLY A 108 24.28 1.71 16.35
CA GLY A 108 25.38 0.81 16.09
C GLY A 108 25.94 0.94 14.67
N PRO A 109 26.91 0.09 14.31
CA PRO A 109 27.55 0.14 13.00
C PRO A 109 26.57 -0.23 11.88
N THR A 110 26.66 0.48 10.77
CA THR A 110 25.99 0.10 9.52
C THR A 110 26.70 -1.13 8.96
N HIS A 111 25.94 -2.20 8.73
CA HIS A 111 26.46 -3.44 8.15
C HIS A 111 26.26 -3.40 6.63
N GLU A 112 27.31 -3.63 5.87
CA GLU A 112 27.18 -3.79 4.42
C GLU A 112 26.51 -5.14 4.12
N VAL A 113 25.43 -5.09 3.34
CA VAL A 113 24.74 -6.29 2.88
C VAL A 113 25.56 -6.93 1.74
N PRO A 114 25.96 -8.20 1.85
CA PRO A 114 26.65 -8.89 0.78
C PRO A 114 25.80 -8.94 -0.50
N LEU A 115 26.45 -8.91 -1.67
CA LEU A 115 25.75 -9.08 -2.94
C LEU A 115 25.08 -10.46 -3.01
N LEU A 116 24.00 -10.56 -3.78
CA LEU A 116 23.34 -11.83 -4.07
C LEU A 116 24.32 -12.79 -4.75
N ASP A 117 24.53 -13.95 -4.13
CA ASP A 117 25.34 -15.04 -4.69
C ASP A 117 24.42 -16.06 -5.38
N LEU A 118 23.82 -15.61 -6.49
CA LEU A 118 22.95 -16.38 -7.35
C LEU A 118 23.58 -16.49 -8.75
N ASP A 119 23.28 -17.58 -9.45
CA ASP A 119 23.58 -17.62 -10.88
C ASP A 119 22.69 -16.62 -11.66
N GLU A 120 23.03 -16.42 -12.94
CA GLU A 120 22.37 -15.42 -13.79
C GLU A 120 20.87 -15.70 -13.93
N ASP A 121 20.51 -16.96 -14.20
CA ASP A 121 19.14 -17.36 -14.50
C ASP A 121 18.26 -17.23 -13.24
N GLU A 122 18.76 -17.66 -12.08
CA GLU A 122 18.07 -17.52 -10.79
C GLU A 122 17.87 -16.07 -10.41
N ARG A 123 18.88 -15.23 -10.63
CA ARG A 123 18.79 -13.79 -10.33
C ARG A 123 17.79 -13.11 -11.25
N GLU A 124 17.81 -13.39 -12.55
CA GLU A 124 16.86 -12.83 -13.50
C GLU A 124 15.42 -13.25 -13.18
N GLU A 125 15.21 -14.51 -12.82
CA GLU A 125 13.89 -15.03 -12.44
C GLU A 125 13.34 -14.36 -11.17
N LEU A 126 14.18 -14.25 -10.13
CA LEU A 126 13.85 -13.58 -8.88
C LEU A 126 13.49 -12.11 -9.13
N GLU A 127 14.34 -11.37 -9.83
CA GLU A 127 14.09 -9.96 -10.13
C GLU A 127 12.82 -9.79 -10.97
N LYS A 128 12.58 -10.68 -11.94
CA LYS A 128 11.36 -10.64 -12.74
C LYS A 128 10.13 -10.80 -11.84
N ARG A 129 10.13 -11.77 -10.92
CA ARG A 129 8.99 -11.98 -10.01
C ARG A 129 8.76 -10.78 -9.10
N VAL A 130 9.81 -10.22 -8.50
CA VAL A 130 9.70 -9.03 -7.66
C VAL A 130 9.17 -7.85 -8.47
N ARG A 131 9.61 -7.68 -9.72
CA ARG A 131 9.17 -6.62 -10.63
C ARG A 131 7.68 -6.74 -10.98
N GLU A 132 7.18 -7.95 -11.21
CA GLU A 132 5.76 -8.21 -11.47
C GLU A 132 4.88 -7.76 -10.29
N VAL A 133 5.22 -8.20 -9.08
CA VAL A 133 4.45 -7.85 -7.86
C VAL A 133 4.55 -6.35 -7.54
N LEU A 134 5.74 -5.76 -7.71
CA LEU A 134 5.97 -4.32 -7.57
C LEU A 134 5.16 -3.50 -8.57
N ALA A 135 5.07 -3.95 -9.83
CA ALA A 135 4.26 -3.29 -10.86
C ALA A 135 2.75 -3.36 -10.55
N GLY A 136 2.31 -4.41 -9.86
CA GLY A 136 0.96 -4.50 -9.30
C GLY A 136 0.62 -3.34 -8.38
N GLY A 137 1.58 -2.82 -7.62
CA GLY A 137 1.47 -1.59 -6.82
C GLY A 137 0.62 -1.71 -5.55
N TYR A 138 0.41 -2.94 -5.07
CA TYR A 138 -0.31 -3.23 -3.82
C TYR A 138 0.59 -3.75 -2.70
N ALA A 139 1.70 -4.40 -3.05
CA ALA A 139 2.64 -4.91 -2.05
C ALA A 139 3.40 -3.75 -1.39
N SER A 140 3.57 -3.85 -0.08
CA SER A 140 4.54 -3.09 0.68
C SER A 140 5.95 -3.58 0.40
N ARG A 141 6.95 -2.76 0.74
CA ARG A 141 8.35 -3.17 0.64
C ARG A 141 8.69 -4.41 1.45
N ALA A 142 8.11 -4.55 2.64
CA ALA A 142 8.34 -5.70 3.50
C ALA A 142 7.82 -6.99 2.84
N GLU A 143 6.65 -6.94 2.21
CA GLU A 143 6.10 -8.07 1.45
C GLU A 143 6.95 -8.39 0.20
N LEU A 144 7.54 -7.38 -0.45
CA LEU A 144 8.48 -7.61 -1.56
C LEU A 144 9.79 -8.25 -1.10
N ALA A 145 10.30 -7.86 0.08
CA ALA A 145 11.47 -8.50 0.68
C ALA A 145 11.15 -9.94 1.09
N GLU A 146 10.01 -10.21 1.73
CA GLU A 146 9.57 -11.57 2.06
C GLU A 146 9.43 -12.43 0.80
N LEU A 147 8.81 -11.90 -0.25
CA LEU A 147 8.73 -12.56 -1.55
C LEU A 147 10.13 -12.89 -2.07
N ALA A 148 11.06 -11.94 -2.02
CA ALA A 148 12.41 -12.15 -2.54
C ALA A 148 13.21 -13.18 -1.74
N GLU A 149 13.03 -13.23 -0.41
CA GLU A 149 13.65 -14.20 0.47
C GLU A 149 13.13 -15.62 0.20
N GLU A 150 11.82 -15.77 -0.01
CA GLU A 150 11.16 -17.07 -0.09
C GLU A 150 11.09 -17.65 -1.51
N TYR A 151 11.20 -16.83 -2.56
CA TYR A 151 10.92 -17.25 -3.95
C TYR A 151 11.76 -18.44 -4.43
N LEU A 152 13.06 -18.44 -4.12
CA LEU A 152 14.01 -19.50 -4.53
C LEU A 152 14.21 -20.58 -3.45
N VAL A 153 13.44 -20.52 -2.36
CA VAL A 153 13.56 -21.48 -1.27
C VAL A 153 13.08 -22.85 -1.72
N THR A 154 13.93 -23.84 -1.50
CA THR A 154 13.61 -25.25 -1.65
C THR A 154 13.80 -25.94 -0.31
N LYS A 155 13.40 -27.22 -0.23
CA LYS A 155 13.58 -28.02 1.00
C LYS A 155 15.03 -28.02 1.52
N ASP A 156 16.01 -27.95 0.62
CA ASP A 156 17.43 -28.14 0.94
C ASP A 156 18.26 -26.86 0.74
N ARG A 157 17.66 -25.73 0.31
CA ARG A 157 18.39 -24.50 -0.03
C ARG A 157 17.56 -23.23 0.21
N ARG A 158 18.14 -22.24 0.90
CA ARG A 158 17.66 -20.85 1.02
C ARG A 158 18.79 -19.92 0.56
N PRO A 159 18.83 -19.54 -0.71
CA PRO A 159 20.00 -18.86 -1.28
C PRO A 159 20.00 -17.34 -1.05
N VAL A 160 18.88 -16.76 -0.65
CA VAL A 160 18.73 -15.33 -0.38
C VAL A 160 18.56 -15.13 1.13
N SER A 161 19.41 -14.33 1.75
CA SER A 161 19.21 -13.90 3.14
C SER A 161 18.16 -12.80 3.24
N ARG A 162 17.59 -12.62 4.43
CA ARG A 162 16.65 -11.52 4.70
C ARG A 162 17.24 -10.15 4.33
N GLU A 163 18.48 -9.88 4.73
CA GLU A 163 19.14 -8.60 4.45
C GLU A 163 19.35 -8.39 2.94
N GLN A 164 19.69 -9.46 2.21
CA GLN A 164 19.82 -9.41 0.75
C GLN A 164 18.47 -9.15 0.06
N ALA A 165 17.40 -9.76 0.58
CA ALA A 165 16.05 -9.57 0.07
C ALA A 165 15.54 -8.14 0.31
N GLU A 166 15.77 -7.59 1.51
CA GLU A 166 15.47 -6.20 1.86
C GLU A 166 16.24 -5.22 0.95
N ALA A 167 17.54 -5.45 0.73
CA ALA A 167 18.35 -4.63 -0.17
C ALA A 167 17.87 -4.69 -1.63
N LEU A 168 17.45 -5.87 -2.11
CA LEU A 168 16.88 -6.03 -3.45
C LEU A 168 15.56 -5.28 -3.60
N ALA A 169 14.64 -5.48 -2.66
CA ALA A 169 13.33 -4.83 -2.65
C ALA A 169 13.48 -3.31 -2.60
N ASP A 170 14.37 -2.78 -1.75
CA ASP A 170 14.61 -1.35 -1.60
C ASP A 170 15.17 -0.71 -2.87
N ARG A 171 16.13 -1.36 -3.53
CA ARG A 171 16.66 -0.90 -4.82
C ARG A 171 15.55 -0.80 -5.86
N MET A 172 14.79 -1.87 -6.05
CA MET A 172 13.72 -1.92 -7.05
C MET A 172 12.58 -0.94 -6.72
N TRP A 173 12.26 -0.78 -5.43
CA TRP A 173 11.30 0.21 -4.95
C TRP A 173 11.74 1.63 -5.31
N LEU A 174 13.00 1.98 -5.05
CA LEU A 174 13.54 3.31 -5.40
C LEU A 174 13.52 3.57 -6.91
N GLU A 175 13.87 2.57 -7.73
CA GLU A 175 13.74 2.64 -9.20
C GLU A 175 12.29 2.96 -9.61
N ARG A 176 11.32 2.28 -8.99
CA ARG A 176 9.88 2.50 -9.21
C ARG A 176 9.43 3.88 -8.75
N VAL A 177 9.87 4.34 -7.58
CA VAL A 177 9.55 5.70 -7.08
C VAL A 177 10.08 6.77 -8.05
N ALA A 178 11.30 6.60 -8.56
CA ALA A 178 11.88 7.51 -9.55
C ALA A 178 11.09 7.51 -10.86
N GLU A 179 10.65 6.34 -11.34
CA GLU A 179 9.77 6.22 -12.50
C GLU A 179 8.44 6.96 -12.28
N GLN A 180 7.79 6.76 -11.14
CA GLN A 180 6.50 7.39 -10.81
C GLN A 180 6.56 8.91 -10.74
N ALA A 181 7.72 9.47 -10.35
CA ALA A 181 7.93 10.91 -10.33
C ALA A 181 7.82 11.55 -11.74
N THR A 182 7.99 10.76 -12.79
CA THR A 182 7.83 11.21 -14.19
C THR A 182 6.38 11.21 -14.65
N TRP A 183 5.50 10.49 -13.95
CA TRP A 183 4.10 10.34 -14.35
C TRP A 183 3.29 11.60 -14.11
N ARG A 184 2.52 12.00 -15.12
CA ARG A 184 1.67 13.19 -15.06
C ARG A 184 0.20 12.82 -15.10
N GLY A 185 -0.59 13.55 -14.31
CA GLY A 185 -2.03 13.39 -14.27
C GLY A 185 -2.49 12.12 -13.55
N GLU A 186 -3.79 11.91 -13.63
CA GLU A 186 -4.47 10.74 -13.08
C GLU A 186 -4.15 9.49 -13.92
N THR A 187 -3.87 8.37 -13.26
CA THR A 187 -3.62 7.07 -13.90
C THR A 187 -4.88 6.21 -13.94
N ASP A 188 -4.91 5.20 -14.81
CA ASP A 188 -6.08 4.32 -14.90
C ASP A 188 -6.39 3.57 -13.60
N PRO A 189 -5.39 3.12 -12.79
CA PRO A 189 -5.67 2.59 -11.46
C PRO A 189 -6.33 3.59 -10.49
N GLU A 190 -6.05 4.89 -10.60
CA GLU A 190 -6.73 5.91 -9.78
C GLU A 190 -8.18 6.10 -10.22
N ARG A 191 -8.45 6.04 -11.53
CA ARG A 191 -9.82 6.01 -12.09
C ARG A 191 -10.58 4.76 -11.64
N LEU A 192 -9.90 3.62 -11.62
CA LEU A 192 -10.44 2.36 -11.14
C LEU A 192 -10.83 2.45 -9.67
N THR A 193 -9.94 2.97 -8.82
CA THR A 193 -10.24 3.21 -7.40
C THR A 193 -11.43 4.13 -7.21
N ARG A 194 -11.57 5.18 -8.04
CA ARG A 194 -12.77 6.04 -8.02
C ARG A 194 -14.04 5.26 -8.40
N ALA A 195 -14.00 4.43 -9.42
CA ALA A 195 -15.14 3.60 -9.82
C ALA A 195 -15.54 2.64 -8.68
N PHE A 196 -14.57 2.00 -8.03
CA PHE A 196 -14.80 1.10 -6.90
C PHE A 196 -15.40 1.83 -5.70
N ALA A 197 -14.91 3.03 -5.37
CA ALA A 197 -15.49 3.86 -4.33
C ALA A 197 -16.95 4.25 -4.63
N ALA A 198 -17.25 4.63 -5.87
CA ALA A 198 -18.63 4.96 -6.29
C ALA A 198 -19.58 3.75 -6.21
N LEU A 199 -19.09 2.55 -6.52
CA LEU A 199 -19.87 1.30 -6.37
C LEU A 199 -20.12 0.96 -4.89
N GLN A 200 -19.11 1.18 -4.04
CA GLN A 200 -19.24 1.03 -2.58
C GLN A 200 -20.31 1.98 -2.02
N ASP A 201 -20.31 3.25 -2.43
CA ASP A 201 -21.32 4.24 -2.04
C ASP A 201 -22.73 3.90 -2.55
N ALA A 202 -22.82 3.15 -3.67
CA ALA A 202 -24.07 2.66 -4.24
C ALA A 202 -24.57 1.34 -3.61
N GLY A 203 -23.91 0.84 -2.56
CA GLY A 203 -24.30 -0.37 -1.85
C GLY A 203 -23.85 -1.68 -2.51
N ILE A 204 -22.80 -1.64 -3.32
CA ILE A 204 -22.12 -2.81 -3.88
C ILE A 204 -20.79 -3.00 -3.13
N THR A 205 -20.54 -4.18 -2.58
CA THR A 205 -19.26 -4.50 -1.94
C THR A 205 -18.14 -4.50 -2.98
N ALA A 206 -17.31 -3.46 -3.00
CA ALA A 206 -16.23 -3.30 -3.96
C ALA A 206 -14.87 -3.57 -3.29
N ARG A 207 -14.07 -4.48 -3.85
CA ARG A 207 -12.74 -4.82 -3.31
C ARG A 207 -11.67 -4.93 -4.38
N GLU A 208 -10.65 -4.08 -4.29
CA GLU A 208 -9.48 -4.12 -5.16
C GLU A 208 -8.42 -5.09 -4.62
N ASN A 209 -7.74 -5.82 -5.51
CA ASN A 209 -6.64 -6.74 -5.19
C ASN A 209 -6.95 -7.67 -4.00
N PHE A 210 -8.15 -8.23 -4.00
CA PHE A 210 -8.73 -8.98 -2.88
C PHE A 210 -8.46 -10.47 -3.00
N THR A 211 -7.75 -11.03 -2.02
CA THR A 211 -7.31 -12.43 -1.96
C THR A 211 -6.38 -12.84 -3.10
N CYS A 212 -5.82 -14.05 -3.01
CA CYS A 212 -4.83 -14.54 -3.98
C CYS A 212 -5.46 -15.02 -5.30
N CYS A 213 -6.71 -15.51 -5.30
CA CYS A 213 -7.35 -16.12 -6.47
C CYS A 213 -8.89 -16.11 -6.40
N ARG A 214 -9.55 -16.45 -7.51
CA ARG A 214 -11.01 -16.54 -7.63
C ARG A 214 -11.67 -17.37 -6.53
N ASN A 215 -11.09 -18.53 -6.19
CA ASN A 215 -11.72 -19.44 -5.22
C ASN A 215 -11.75 -18.83 -3.82
N CYS A 216 -10.64 -18.20 -3.38
CA CYS A 216 -10.56 -17.49 -2.11
C CYS A 216 -11.49 -16.27 -2.10
N GLY A 217 -11.46 -15.47 -3.18
CA GLY A 217 -12.34 -14.31 -3.31
C GLY A 217 -13.81 -14.68 -3.22
N GLN A 218 -14.24 -15.75 -3.88
CA GLN A 218 -15.63 -16.22 -3.82
C GLN A 218 -16.04 -16.69 -2.42
N SER A 219 -15.13 -17.31 -1.65
CA SER A 219 -15.44 -17.74 -0.29
C SER A 219 -15.49 -16.59 0.71
N GLU A 220 -14.72 -15.53 0.50
CA GLU A 220 -14.53 -14.46 1.48
C GLU A 220 -15.39 -13.22 1.23
N ILE A 221 -15.75 -12.93 -0.04
CA ILE A 221 -16.44 -11.68 -0.42
C ILE A 221 -17.81 -11.49 0.26
N VAL A 222 -18.46 -12.58 0.67
CA VAL A 222 -19.73 -12.53 1.42
C VAL A 222 -19.55 -11.89 2.80
N GLY A 223 -18.39 -12.09 3.43
CA GLY A 223 -18.08 -11.51 4.75
C GLY A 223 -17.65 -10.04 4.69
N GLU A 224 -17.34 -9.53 3.51
CA GLU A 224 -16.85 -8.16 3.30
C GLU A 224 -17.97 -7.12 3.15
N GLY A 225 -19.20 -7.56 2.90
CA GLY A 225 -20.35 -6.70 2.71
C GLY A 225 -21.09 -6.39 4.01
N GLY A 226 -21.73 -5.21 4.06
CA GLY A 226 -22.80 -4.95 5.02
C GLY A 226 -23.98 -5.90 4.77
N SER A 227 -24.82 -6.13 5.78
CA SER A 227 -26.01 -6.99 5.65
C SER A 227 -27.02 -6.50 4.61
N ASP A 228 -26.89 -5.25 4.16
CA ASP A 228 -27.69 -4.55 3.16
C ASP A 228 -27.02 -4.46 1.78
N ALA A 229 -25.82 -5.02 1.61
CA ALA A 229 -25.12 -5.01 0.33
C ALA A 229 -25.91 -5.78 -0.74
N ARG A 230 -26.13 -5.17 -1.91
CA ARG A 230 -26.94 -5.74 -3.00
C ARG A 230 -26.18 -6.75 -3.84
N GLY A 231 -24.86 -6.63 -3.88
CA GLY A 231 -23.97 -7.47 -4.65
C GLY A 231 -22.52 -7.10 -4.38
N PHE A 232 -21.63 -7.64 -5.20
CA PHE A 232 -20.20 -7.41 -5.07
C PHE A 232 -19.51 -7.20 -6.42
N VAL A 233 -18.33 -6.59 -6.36
CA VAL A 233 -17.34 -6.55 -7.44
C VAL A 233 -15.95 -6.64 -6.83
N TYR A 234 -15.08 -7.45 -7.43
CA TYR A 234 -13.68 -7.52 -7.01
C TYR A 234 -12.76 -7.98 -8.14
N PHE A 235 -11.46 -7.78 -7.93
CA PHE A 235 -10.41 -8.50 -8.64
C PHE A 235 -9.37 -8.97 -7.63
N HIS A 236 -8.73 -10.10 -7.92
CA HIS A 236 -7.74 -10.72 -7.03
C HIS A 236 -6.31 -10.49 -7.52
N THR A 237 -5.31 -10.91 -6.74
CA THR A 237 -3.88 -10.68 -7.05
C THR A 237 -3.48 -11.16 -8.45
N GLN A 238 -3.91 -12.34 -8.90
CA GLN A 238 -3.58 -12.79 -10.27
C GLN A 238 -4.19 -11.90 -11.37
N CYS A 239 -5.31 -11.22 -11.13
CA CYS A 239 -5.86 -10.25 -12.08
C CYS A 239 -4.99 -8.99 -12.11
N THR A 240 -4.48 -8.57 -10.96
CA THR A 240 -3.49 -7.48 -10.86
C THR A 240 -2.22 -7.81 -11.64
N ASP A 241 -1.65 -9.01 -11.47
CA ASP A 241 -0.45 -9.47 -12.19
C ASP A 241 -0.69 -9.44 -13.72
N SER A 242 -1.86 -9.88 -14.16
CA SER A 242 -2.28 -9.86 -15.57
C SER A 242 -2.41 -8.43 -16.12
N ALA A 243 -3.03 -7.53 -15.35
CA ALA A 243 -3.18 -6.12 -15.72
C ALA A 243 -1.83 -5.40 -15.80
N ALA A 244 -0.94 -5.62 -14.82
CA ALA A 244 0.42 -5.09 -14.80
C ALA A 244 1.27 -5.58 -15.98
N SER A 245 0.97 -6.78 -16.48
CA SER A 245 1.60 -7.37 -17.68
C SER A 245 0.96 -6.93 -19.01
N GLY A 246 -0.06 -6.06 -18.97
CA GLY A 246 -0.72 -5.51 -20.16
C GLY A 246 -1.79 -6.39 -20.78
N HIS A 247 -2.30 -7.39 -20.06
CA HIS A 247 -3.36 -8.30 -20.54
C HIS A 247 -4.78 -7.85 -20.18
N GLY A 248 -4.94 -6.62 -19.68
CA GLY A 248 -6.22 -6.09 -19.18
C GLY A 248 -6.54 -6.56 -17.76
N LEU A 249 -7.59 -5.99 -17.18
CA LEU A 249 -8.04 -6.34 -15.82
C LEU A 249 -9.38 -7.06 -15.85
N MET A 250 -9.41 -8.28 -15.31
CA MET A 250 -10.65 -9.05 -15.15
C MET A 250 -11.33 -8.68 -13.81
N LEU A 251 -12.62 -8.35 -13.87
CA LEU A 251 -13.45 -8.09 -12.70
C LEU A 251 -14.50 -9.19 -12.53
N LEU A 252 -14.64 -9.64 -11.29
CA LEU A 252 -15.59 -10.64 -10.85
C LEU A 252 -16.70 -9.94 -10.08
N TYR A 253 -17.95 -10.29 -10.36
CA TYR A 253 -19.10 -9.58 -9.82
C TYR A 253 -20.28 -10.54 -9.67
N GLY A 254 -21.28 -10.13 -8.88
CA GLY A 254 -22.51 -10.89 -8.74
C GLY A 254 -23.41 -10.42 -7.61
N GLY A 255 -24.63 -10.97 -7.59
CA GLY A 255 -25.56 -10.83 -6.47
C GLY A 255 -25.30 -11.87 -5.38
N PHE A 256 -25.63 -11.54 -4.12
CA PHE A 256 -25.56 -12.51 -3.01
C PHE A 256 -26.73 -13.52 -3.00
N ASP A 257 -27.77 -13.26 -3.78
CA ASP A 257 -28.94 -14.13 -3.94
C ASP A 257 -28.74 -15.29 -4.94
N GLY A 258 -27.60 -15.30 -5.65
CA GLY A 258 -27.28 -16.30 -6.67
C GLY A 258 -28.10 -16.18 -7.96
N SER A 259 -28.88 -15.11 -8.13
CA SER A 259 -29.70 -14.89 -9.33
C SER A 259 -28.86 -14.40 -10.50
N SER A 260 -29.10 -14.98 -11.69
CA SER A 260 -28.52 -14.48 -12.94
C SER A 260 -29.01 -13.07 -13.29
N GLU A 261 -30.26 -12.74 -12.94
CA GLU A 261 -30.84 -11.40 -13.16
C GLU A 261 -30.13 -10.35 -12.29
N THR A 262 -29.95 -10.65 -11.00
CA THR A 262 -29.24 -9.77 -10.06
C THR A 262 -27.78 -9.62 -10.48
N THR A 263 -27.12 -10.72 -10.85
CA THR A 263 -25.74 -10.68 -11.35
C THR A 263 -25.62 -9.79 -12.59
N ALA A 264 -26.51 -9.93 -13.57
CA ALA A 264 -26.50 -9.08 -14.76
C ALA A 264 -26.76 -7.59 -14.42
N ALA A 265 -27.70 -7.29 -13.52
CA ALA A 265 -27.94 -5.93 -13.07
C ALA A 265 -26.70 -5.31 -12.38
N ILE A 266 -26.02 -6.07 -11.52
CA ILE A 266 -24.75 -5.63 -10.90
C ILE A 266 -23.67 -5.42 -11.97
N GLY A 267 -23.58 -6.29 -12.98
CA GLY A 267 -22.64 -6.14 -14.07
C GLY A 267 -22.85 -4.83 -14.86
N ASP A 268 -24.10 -4.45 -15.10
CA ASP A 268 -24.44 -3.17 -15.73
C ASP A 268 -24.01 -1.97 -14.89
N GLU A 269 -24.21 -2.02 -13.57
CA GLU A 269 -23.78 -0.97 -12.64
C GLU A 269 -22.23 -0.84 -12.62
N VAL A 270 -21.51 -1.97 -12.64
CA VAL A 270 -20.05 -1.99 -12.71
C VAL A 270 -19.55 -1.36 -14.00
N VAL A 271 -20.09 -1.75 -15.16
CA VAL A 271 -19.72 -1.17 -16.45
C VAL A 271 -19.99 0.33 -16.48
N ALA A 272 -21.17 0.77 -16.02
CA ALA A 272 -21.52 2.18 -15.97
C ALA A 272 -20.56 3.00 -15.07
N ALA A 273 -20.14 2.46 -13.93
CA ALA A 273 -19.20 3.11 -13.03
C ALA A 273 -17.78 3.24 -13.64
N LEU A 274 -17.33 2.22 -14.38
CA LEU A 274 -16.07 2.23 -15.10
C LEU A 274 -16.08 3.28 -16.23
N GLU A 275 -17.14 3.30 -17.04
CA GLU A 275 -17.31 4.27 -18.14
C GLU A 275 -17.40 5.71 -17.60
N ALA A 276 -18.15 5.94 -16.52
CA ALA A 276 -18.22 7.24 -15.85
C ALA A 276 -16.85 7.70 -15.30
N SER A 277 -15.96 6.76 -15.01
CA SER A 277 -14.58 7.04 -14.58
C SER A 277 -13.60 7.16 -15.75
N GLY A 278 -14.06 6.99 -17.00
CA GLY A 278 -13.24 7.10 -18.21
C GLY A 278 -12.52 5.81 -18.60
N LEU A 279 -12.95 4.65 -18.07
CA LEU A 279 -12.38 3.33 -18.37
C LEU A 279 -13.30 2.57 -19.33
N ASN A 280 -12.71 1.84 -20.28
CA ASN A 280 -13.45 0.97 -21.18
C ASN A 280 -13.63 -0.42 -20.55
N ALA A 281 -14.83 -0.97 -20.67
CA ALA A 281 -15.16 -2.29 -20.17
C ALA A 281 -15.79 -3.16 -21.28
N GLU A 282 -15.21 -4.33 -21.51
CA GLU A 282 -15.75 -5.34 -22.41
C GLU A 282 -16.58 -6.35 -21.61
N TRP A 283 -17.87 -6.39 -21.90
CA TRP A 283 -18.80 -7.36 -21.33
C TRP A 283 -20.03 -7.55 -22.23
N ASP A 284 -20.43 -8.80 -22.46
CA ASP A 284 -21.54 -9.19 -23.36
C ASP A 284 -22.88 -9.33 -22.64
N ARG A 285 -22.96 -8.82 -21.40
CA ARG A 285 -24.10 -8.95 -20.49
C ARG A 285 -24.42 -10.38 -20.04
N ASP A 286 -23.50 -11.33 -20.26
CA ASP A 286 -23.61 -12.68 -19.72
C ASP A 286 -23.17 -12.70 -18.25
N PRO A 287 -24.07 -13.01 -17.28
CA PRO A 287 -23.74 -13.10 -15.86
C PRO A 287 -22.74 -14.22 -15.52
N GLY A 288 -22.53 -15.18 -16.43
CA GLY A 288 -21.50 -16.22 -16.29
C GLY A 288 -20.10 -15.76 -16.72
N ARG A 289 -19.95 -14.58 -17.31
CA ARG A 289 -18.69 -14.05 -17.82
C ARG A 289 -18.22 -12.84 -17.03
N ALA A 290 -16.91 -12.78 -16.82
CA ALA A 290 -16.25 -11.67 -16.15
C ALA A 290 -16.25 -10.41 -17.04
N ILE A 291 -16.22 -9.24 -16.42
CA ILE A 291 -16.02 -7.97 -17.10
C ILE A 291 -14.52 -7.78 -17.31
N THR A 292 -14.09 -7.36 -18.50
CA THR A 292 -12.66 -7.10 -18.80
C THR A 292 -12.44 -5.61 -19.05
N VAL A 293 -11.60 -4.97 -18.25
CA VAL A 293 -11.20 -3.57 -18.46
C VAL A 293 -10.01 -3.55 -19.42
N THR A 294 -10.23 -3.05 -20.63
CA THR A 294 -9.23 -2.99 -21.71
C THR A 294 -9.63 -1.97 -22.78
N PRO A 295 -8.68 -1.24 -23.41
CA PRO A 295 -7.28 -1.15 -23.04
C PRO A 295 -7.10 -0.50 -21.67
N LEU A 296 -6.04 -0.88 -20.95
CA LEU A 296 -5.74 -0.40 -19.61
C LEU A 296 -4.25 -0.10 -19.47
N ASP A 297 -3.92 1.13 -19.11
CA ASP A 297 -2.54 1.54 -18.84
C ASP A 297 -2.25 1.43 -17.34
N TRP A 298 -1.75 0.25 -16.94
CA TRP A 298 -1.53 -0.08 -15.54
C TRP A 298 -0.33 0.65 -14.93
N ARG A 299 -0.60 1.84 -14.37
CA ARG A 299 0.37 2.68 -13.67
C ARG A 299 -0.10 2.98 -12.24
N ARG A 300 -0.15 1.95 -11.39
CA ARG A 300 -0.55 2.12 -9.99
C ARG A 300 0.59 2.75 -9.20
N ARG A 301 0.31 3.89 -8.54
CA ARG A 301 1.28 4.56 -7.66
C ARG A 301 1.44 3.81 -6.35
N LEU A 302 2.69 3.58 -5.96
CA LEU A 302 3.06 3.05 -4.65
C LEU A 302 2.57 3.97 -3.53
N VAL A 303 2.18 3.36 -2.40
CA VAL A 303 1.71 4.06 -1.20
C VAL A 303 2.64 3.79 0.00
N GLY A 304 2.96 2.52 0.25
CA GLY A 304 3.72 2.06 1.43
C GLY A 304 2.88 1.29 2.45
#